data_AF-A0AB39PF59-F1
#
_entry.id   AF-A0AB39PF59-F1
#
_cell.length_a   1.000
_cell.length_b   1.000
_cell.length_c   1.000
_cell.angle_alpha   90.00
_cell.angle_beta   90.00
_cell.angle_gamma   90.00
#
_symmetry.space_group_name_H-M   'P 1'
#
loop_
_entity.id
_entity.type
_entity.pdbx_description
1 polymer ?
#
loop_
_entity_poly.entity_id
_entity_poly.type
_entity_poly.pdbx_seq_one_letter_code
_entity_poly.pdbx_strand_id
1 'polypeptide(L)'
;MSHSPRIRTVVSCTTLVVALGAGATACGSGGHPLSAKPYDAAGQISFNSPTGGGKKADPDKPLEITADGDDGRITDVTATDATGRYVVGELAADGGRWHSTSPLAAGAHYTVRVSTEDEDGAPGRKVVAFDTSTPKTKKRLTVKFGPEAGKYGVGQPVTAELSKPVKDKAARAVVERALRVDSTPEVEGAWHWVDDKTLHYRPKEYWPAHATVLAHSNLAGVKVAERLWGGDTKPLKLTIGDRVIAVTDAASHSMTVYKNNKVINEIPVTTGKPGFETRNGVKVVLGKEYFVRMRGTSIGIAEGSSDSYDLPVYYATRVTWSGEYVHAAPWSTGSQGYANVSHGCTGMSTGDAEWFFNAVRVGDVVKVVNSDGETMDPFGNGFGDWNLGWKKWRKGSSLLKGTPDGPSATDRARLRPESV
;
A
#
# COMPACT_ATOMS: atom_id res chain seq x y z
N MET A 1 4.84 75.04 -38.70
CA MET A 1 5.52 74.79 -39.99
C MET A 1 5.48 73.27 -40.20
N SER A 2 4.55 72.79 -41.02
CA SER A 2 4.80 72.39 -42.43
C SER A 2 5.23 70.90 -42.49
N HIS A 3 4.66 69.96 -43.25
CA HIS A 3 3.53 69.87 -44.18
C HIS A 3 3.21 68.36 -44.33
N SER A 4 1.93 67.96 -44.38
CA SER A 4 1.50 66.77 -45.14
C SER A 4 1.24 67.18 -46.61
N PRO A 5 0.76 66.32 -47.54
CA PRO A 5 1.18 65.00 -48.03
C PRO A 5 1.31 65.02 -49.60
N ARG A 6 1.53 63.87 -50.29
CA ARG A 6 1.20 63.63 -51.72
C ARG A 6 1.31 62.10 -52.04
N ILE A 7 0.23 61.35 -52.38
CA ILE A 7 -0.47 61.19 -53.70
C ILE A 7 0.32 60.23 -54.62
N ARG A 8 -0.15 59.20 -55.35
CA ARG A 8 -1.42 58.69 -55.97
C ARG A 8 -1.18 57.19 -56.34
N THR A 9 -2.10 56.22 -56.22
CA THR A 9 -3.28 55.82 -57.05
C THR A 9 -2.97 55.30 -58.47
N VAL A 10 -3.76 54.30 -58.94
CA VAL A 10 -4.07 53.81 -60.33
C VAL A 10 -3.61 52.33 -60.54
N VAL A 11 -4.37 51.32 -61.00
CA VAL A 11 -5.70 51.16 -61.66
C VAL A 11 -6.07 49.63 -61.62
N SER A 12 -7.32 49.24 -61.30
CA SER A 12 -8.39 48.71 -62.20
C SER A 12 -8.04 47.43 -62.99
N CYS A 13 -8.88 46.41 -63.24
CA CYS A 13 -10.34 46.27 -63.33
C CYS A 13 -10.70 44.76 -63.43
N THR A 14 -11.59 44.23 -62.57
CA THR A 14 -12.95 43.67 -62.83
C THR A 14 -13.16 42.42 -63.67
N THR A 15 -13.90 41.46 -63.09
CA THR A 15 -15.10 40.72 -63.57
C THR A 15 -15.54 39.79 -62.41
N LEU A 16 -16.80 39.45 -62.11
CA LEU A 16 -18.14 39.86 -62.51
C LEU A 16 -19.09 39.35 -61.38
N VAL A 17 -20.17 40.08 -61.12
CA VAL A 17 -21.24 39.76 -60.15
C VAL A 17 -22.22 38.73 -60.73
N VAL A 18 -22.62 37.71 -59.96
CA VAL A 18 -23.98 37.12 -60.02
C VAL A 18 -24.46 36.80 -58.61
N ALA A 19 -25.72 37.15 -58.37
CA ALA A 19 -26.40 37.29 -57.11
C ALA A 19 -27.08 36.01 -56.57
N LEU A 20 -27.35 36.08 -55.26
CA LEU A 20 -28.42 35.46 -54.46
C LEU A 20 -29.46 34.58 -55.17
N GLY A 21 -29.67 33.38 -54.62
CA GLY A 21 -30.89 32.58 -54.78
C GLY A 21 -30.90 31.39 -53.80
N ALA A 22 -31.85 31.40 -52.86
CA ALA A 22 -31.94 30.51 -51.71
C ALA A 22 -32.04 29.00 -52.03
N GLY A 23 -31.40 28.18 -51.18
CA GLY A 23 -31.53 26.72 -51.16
C GLY A 23 -31.13 26.20 -49.78
N ALA A 24 -32.00 26.42 -48.79
CA ALA A 24 -31.89 25.81 -47.47
C ALA A 24 -32.18 24.30 -47.57
N THR A 25 -31.15 23.48 -47.78
CA THR A 25 -31.16 22.03 -47.49
C THR A 25 -29.73 21.48 -47.43
N ALA A 26 -29.09 21.56 -46.25
CA ALA A 26 -28.10 20.57 -45.78
C ALA A 26 -27.55 20.99 -44.39
N CYS A 27 -28.44 21.23 -43.42
CA CYS A 27 -28.05 20.95 -42.03
C CYS A 27 -28.13 19.44 -41.85
N GLY A 28 -27.12 18.72 -42.36
CA GLY A 28 -26.85 17.36 -41.92
C GLY A 28 -26.43 17.44 -40.46
N SER A 29 -27.12 16.73 -39.60
CA SER A 29 -26.83 16.61 -38.17
C SER A 29 -25.44 16.01 -37.97
N GLY A 30 -24.41 16.85 -37.95
CA GLY A 30 -23.07 16.49 -37.50
C GLY A 30 -23.11 16.32 -35.98
N GLY A 31 -23.51 15.14 -35.53
CA GLY A 31 -23.42 14.76 -34.13
C GLY A 31 -21.97 14.90 -33.66
N HIS A 32 -21.78 15.38 -32.43
CA HIS A 32 -20.45 15.40 -31.81
C HIS A 32 -19.78 14.02 -31.97
N PRO A 33 -18.51 13.92 -32.41
CA PRO A 33 -17.84 12.64 -32.61
C PRO A 33 -17.76 11.80 -31.32
N LEU A 34 -17.84 12.45 -30.15
CA LEU A 34 -17.91 11.80 -28.84
C LEU A 34 -19.31 11.27 -28.45
N SER A 35 -20.32 11.53 -29.26
CA SER A 35 -21.72 11.14 -29.03
C SER A 35 -22.19 10.03 -29.98
N ALA A 36 -21.32 9.55 -30.88
CA ALA A 36 -21.60 8.40 -31.73
C ALA A 36 -21.72 7.13 -30.88
N LYS A 37 -22.79 6.36 -31.07
CA LYS A 37 -22.92 5.04 -30.46
C LYS A 37 -21.85 4.13 -31.07
N PRO A 38 -21.01 3.46 -30.26
CA PRO A 38 -20.01 2.57 -30.80
C PRO A 38 -20.66 1.46 -31.63
N TYR A 39 -20.08 1.13 -32.78
CA TYR A 39 -20.53 -0.01 -33.56
C TYR A 39 -20.17 -1.33 -32.86
N ASP A 40 -20.85 -2.41 -33.23
CA ASP A 40 -20.53 -3.74 -32.71
C ASP A 40 -19.29 -4.29 -33.41
N ALA A 41 -18.17 -4.33 -32.69
CA ALA A 41 -16.89 -4.86 -33.20
C ALA A 41 -16.79 -6.39 -33.10
N ALA A 42 -17.91 -7.11 -32.93
CA ALA A 42 -17.93 -8.57 -32.73
C ALA A 42 -17.17 -9.35 -33.81
N GLY A 43 -17.27 -8.95 -35.08
CA GLY A 43 -16.61 -9.62 -36.21
C GLY A 43 -15.14 -9.29 -36.41
N GLN A 44 -14.60 -8.32 -35.67
CA GLN A 44 -13.23 -7.80 -35.84
C GLN A 44 -12.30 -8.20 -34.67
N ILE A 45 -12.76 -9.04 -33.75
CA ILE A 45 -12.01 -9.36 -32.53
C ILE A 45 -12.08 -10.86 -32.21
N SER A 46 -10.93 -11.51 -32.11
CA SER A 46 -10.79 -12.90 -31.69
C SER A 46 -10.27 -13.01 -30.25
N PHE A 47 -10.66 -14.11 -29.59
CA PHE A 47 -10.27 -14.45 -28.23
C PHE A 47 -9.72 -15.86 -28.18
N ASN A 48 -8.68 -16.09 -27.39
CA ASN A 48 -8.18 -17.45 -27.12
C ASN A 48 -9.02 -18.22 -26.08
N SER A 49 -9.95 -17.53 -25.42
CA SER A 49 -10.86 -18.09 -24.42
C SER A 49 -12.20 -18.47 -25.06
N PRO A 50 -12.79 -19.62 -24.69
CA PRO A 50 -14.09 -20.02 -25.24
C PRO A 50 -15.16 -18.97 -24.93
N THR A 51 -15.85 -18.49 -25.96
CA THR A 51 -17.03 -17.63 -25.83
C THR A 51 -18.26 -18.46 -26.17
N GLY A 52 -19.13 -18.70 -25.17
CA GLY A 52 -20.34 -19.52 -25.34
C GLY A 52 -20.12 -21.05 -25.28
N GLY A 53 -21.24 -21.79 -25.20
CA GLY A 53 -21.26 -23.27 -25.28
C GLY A 53 -20.83 -24.03 -24.02
N GLY A 54 -20.80 -23.39 -22.84
CA GLY A 54 -20.50 -24.05 -21.56
C GLY A 54 -19.05 -24.51 -21.38
N LYS A 55 -18.17 -24.26 -22.35
CA LYS A 55 -16.73 -24.52 -22.25
C LYS A 55 -16.09 -23.46 -21.36
N LYS A 56 -15.19 -23.89 -20.48
CA LYS A 56 -14.48 -23.00 -19.56
C LYS A 56 -13.06 -22.74 -20.04
N ALA A 57 -12.60 -21.50 -19.93
CA ALA A 57 -11.24 -21.11 -20.20
C ALA A 57 -10.26 -21.77 -19.22
N ASP A 58 -9.04 -22.03 -19.67
CA ASP A 58 -7.96 -22.51 -18.81
C ASP A 58 -7.33 -21.30 -18.10
N PRO A 59 -7.49 -21.14 -16.76
CA PRO A 59 -6.92 -20.02 -16.02
C PRO A 59 -5.37 -20.04 -16.00
N ASP A 60 -4.74 -21.14 -16.41
CA ASP A 60 -3.28 -21.23 -16.57
C ASP A 60 -2.77 -20.57 -17.85
N LYS A 61 -3.65 -20.27 -18.81
CA LYS A 61 -3.30 -19.56 -20.04
C LYS A 61 -3.62 -18.08 -19.90
N PRO A 62 -2.77 -17.18 -20.44
CA PRO A 62 -3.10 -15.77 -20.49
C PRO A 62 -4.37 -15.56 -21.31
N LEU A 63 -5.16 -14.55 -20.95
CA LEU A 63 -6.23 -14.05 -21.82
C LEU A 63 -5.57 -13.30 -22.97
N GLU A 64 -5.89 -13.67 -24.21
CA GLU A 64 -5.40 -13.00 -25.41
C GLU A 64 -6.56 -12.53 -26.27
N ILE A 65 -6.45 -11.30 -26.76
CA ILE A 65 -7.42 -10.61 -27.59
C ILE A 65 -6.68 -10.04 -28.80
N THR A 66 -7.16 -10.34 -30.00
CA THR A 66 -6.52 -9.91 -31.25
C THR A 66 -7.54 -9.17 -32.11
N ALA A 67 -7.10 -8.09 -32.76
CA ALA A 67 -7.85 -7.46 -33.83
C ALA A 67 -7.73 -8.30 -35.10
N ASP A 68 -8.87 -8.71 -35.65
CA ASP A 68 -8.94 -9.49 -36.87
C ASP A 68 -9.12 -8.53 -38.07
N GLY A 69 -8.19 -8.56 -39.02
CA GLY A 69 -8.16 -7.69 -40.20
C GLY A 69 -7.18 -6.52 -40.08
N ASP A 70 -6.98 -5.80 -41.19
CA ASP A 70 -6.05 -4.67 -41.27
C ASP A 70 -6.72 -3.31 -40.93
N ASP A 71 -8.06 -3.27 -40.95
CA ASP A 71 -8.86 -2.05 -40.99
C ASP A 71 -9.34 -1.58 -39.60
N GLY A 72 -8.85 -2.18 -38.51
CA GLY A 72 -9.28 -1.83 -37.15
C GLY A 72 -8.28 -2.20 -36.06
N ARG A 73 -8.21 -1.37 -35.02
CA ARG A 73 -7.28 -1.56 -33.88
C ARG A 73 -7.99 -1.56 -32.54
N ILE A 74 -7.41 -2.25 -31.57
CA ILE A 74 -7.82 -2.18 -30.16
C ILE A 74 -7.26 -0.89 -29.57
N THR A 75 -8.12 -0.12 -28.90
CA THR A 75 -7.75 1.13 -28.21
C THR A 75 -7.72 0.98 -26.70
N ASP A 76 -8.57 0.11 -26.14
CA ASP A 76 -8.60 -0.18 -24.70
C ASP A 76 -9.19 -1.56 -24.41
N VAL A 77 -8.70 -2.20 -23.34
CA VAL A 77 -9.25 -3.45 -22.82
C VAL A 77 -9.43 -3.33 -21.32
N THR A 78 -10.66 -3.49 -20.88
CA THR A 78 -11.01 -3.61 -19.47
C THR A 78 -11.55 -5.01 -19.19
N ALA A 79 -10.79 -5.83 -18.47
CA ALA A 79 -11.19 -7.17 -18.04
C ALA A 79 -11.35 -7.22 -16.51
N THR A 80 -12.53 -7.60 -16.04
CA THR A 80 -12.88 -7.66 -14.60
C THR A 80 -13.56 -8.98 -14.26
N ASP A 81 -13.23 -9.57 -13.12
CA ASP A 81 -14.00 -10.69 -12.59
C ASP A 81 -15.20 -10.22 -11.73
N ALA A 82 -16.07 -11.18 -11.39
CA ALA A 82 -17.25 -10.95 -10.56
C ALA A 82 -16.95 -10.44 -9.14
N THR A 83 -15.69 -10.46 -8.68
CA THR A 83 -15.28 -9.89 -7.39
C THR A 83 -14.85 -8.43 -7.51
N GLY A 84 -14.82 -7.88 -8.73
CA GLY A 84 -14.37 -6.52 -9.03
C GLY A 84 -12.86 -6.41 -9.26
N ARG A 85 -12.13 -7.53 -9.35
CA ARG A 85 -10.68 -7.49 -9.62
C ARG A 85 -10.42 -7.30 -11.11
N TYR A 86 -9.64 -6.28 -11.43
CA TYR A 86 -9.12 -6.03 -12.78
C TYR A 86 -7.98 -7.00 -13.14
N VAL A 87 -8.00 -7.50 -14.37
CA VAL A 87 -6.89 -8.24 -14.97
C VAL A 87 -5.93 -7.24 -15.59
N VAL A 88 -4.68 -7.26 -15.15
CA VAL A 88 -3.64 -6.41 -15.75
C VAL A 88 -3.19 -7.06 -17.04
N GLY A 89 -2.98 -6.25 -18.08
CA GLY A 89 -2.46 -6.70 -19.36
C GLY A 89 -1.74 -5.59 -20.11
N GLU A 90 -1.19 -5.96 -21.26
CA GLU A 90 -0.42 -5.10 -22.15
C GLU A 90 -1.06 -5.11 -23.53
N LEU A 91 -1.17 -3.91 -24.12
CA LEU A 91 -1.62 -3.70 -25.50
C LEU A 91 -0.39 -3.43 -26.38
N ALA A 92 -0.30 -4.13 -27.51
CA ALA A 92 0.73 -3.87 -28.51
C ALA A 92 0.60 -2.44 -29.07
N ALA A 93 1.72 -1.83 -29.46
CA ALA A 93 1.75 -0.42 -29.88
C ALA A 93 0.91 -0.14 -31.14
N ASP A 94 0.74 -1.14 -31.98
CA ASP A 94 -0.11 -1.12 -33.18
C ASP A 94 -1.61 -1.34 -32.86
N GLY A 95 -1.96 -1.70 -31.62
CA GLY A 95 -3.32 -2.05 -31.23
C GLY A 95 -3.81 -3.39 -31.78
N GLY A 96 -2.93 -4.20 -32.40
CA GLY A 96 -3.31 -5.47 -33.02
C GLY A 96 -3.56 -6.59 -32.01
N ARG A 97 -2.95 -6.53 -30.82
CA ARG A 97 -3.06 -7.58 -29.80
C ARG A 97 -2.96 -7.05 -28.38
N TRP A 98 -3.82 -7.56 -27.51
CA TRP A 98 -3.74 -7.40 -26.06
C TRP A 98 -3.57 -8.75 -25.39
N HIS A 99 -2.76 -8.83 -24.33
CA HIS A 99 -2.69 -10.01 -23.49
C HIS A 99 -2.60 -9.70 -22.00
N SER A 100 -3.15 -10.58 -21.17
CA SER A 100 -3.01 -10.47 -19.71
C SER A 100 -1.55 -10.72 -19.28
N THR A 101 -1.07 -9.94 -18.32
CA THR A 101 0.24 -10.10 -17.67
C THR A 101 0.13 -10.57 -16.22
N SER A 102 -1.11 -10.68 -15.71
CA SER A 102 -1.43 -11.33 -14.44
C SER A 102 -2.23 -12.62 -14.66
N PRO A 103 -2.08 -13.66 -13.79
CA PRO A 103 -2.89 -14.87 -13.89
C PRO A 103 -4.39 -14.60 -13.76
N LEU A 104 -5.20 -15.36 -14.49
CA LEU A 104 -6.65 -15.38 -14.29
C LEU A 104 -6.98 -16.15 -13.01
N ALA A 105 -8.05 -15.77 -12.32
CA ALA A 105 -8.62 -16.62 -11.27
C ALA A 105 -9.31 -17.82 -11.90
N ALA A 106 -9.12 -18.97 -11.30
CA ALA A 106 -9.85 -20.20 -11.58
C ALA A 106 -11.23 -20.18 -10.91
N GLY A 107 -12.21 -20.79 -11.57
CA GLY A 107 -13.60 -20.82 -11.12
C GLY A 107 -14.26 -19.44 -11.06
N ALA A 108 -13.78 -18.49 -11.86
CA ALA A 108 -14.25 -17.11 -11.87
C ALA A 108 -15.02 -16.79 -13.16
N HIS A 109 -15.96 -15.88 -13.03
CA HIS A 109 -16.68 -15.28 -14.14
C HIS A 109 -16.04 -13.94 -14.50
N TYR A 110 -15.72 -13.74 -15.78
CA TYR A 110 -15.12 -12.53 -16.31
C TYR A 110 -16.07 -11.79 -17.24
N THR A 111 -16.05 -10.46 -17.15
CA THR A 111 -16.57 -9.56 -18.17
C THR A 111 -15.40 -8.77 -18.76
N VAL A 112 -15.25 -8.83 -20.07
CA VAL A 112 -14.22 -8.13 -20.83
C VAL A 112 -14.90 -7.15 -21.76
N ARG A 113 -14.52 -5.89 -21.65
CA ARG A 113 -14.91 -4.82 -22.56
C ARG A 113 -13.69 -4.42 -23.39
N VAL A 114 -13.83 -4.55 -24.70
CA VAL A 114 -12.83 -4.17 -25.69
C VAL A 114 -13.38 -2.95 -26.43
N SER A 115 -12.60 -1.87 -26.44
CA SER A 115 -12.85 -0.69 -27.27
C SER A 115 -11.93 -0.76 -28.49
N THR A 116 -12.49 -0.43 -29.65
CA THR A 116 -11.77 -0.47 -30.93
C THR A 116 -11.98 0.84 -31.68
N GLU A 117 -11.22 1.01 -32.75
CA GLU A 117 -11.33 2.12 -33.70
C GLU A 117 -11.07 1.56 -35.10
N ASP A 118 -11.91 1.91 -36.08
CA ASP A 118 -11.69 1.56 -37.49
C ASP A 118 -10.80 2.59 -38.21
N GLU A 119 -10.51 2.38 -39.50
CA GLU A 119 -9.68 3.30 -40.31
C GLU A 119 -10.24 4.73 -40.38
N ASP A 120 -11.56 4.89 -40.28
CA ASP A 120 -12.25 6.19 -40.31
C ASP A 120 -12.24 6.89 -38.93
N GLY A 121 -11.67 6.25 -37.91
CA GLY A 121 -11.64 6.76 -36.54
C GLY A 121 -12.97 6.55 -35.79
N ALA A 122 -13.89 5.75 -36.32
CA ALA A 122 -15.16 5.50 -35.66
C ALA A 122 -14.97 4.53 -34.49
N PRO A 123 -15.54 4.82 -33.31
CA PRO A 123 -15.37 3.97 -32.14
C PRO A 123 -16.20 2.68 -32.27
N GLY A 124 -15.56 1.54 -32.00
CA GLY A 124 -16.22 0.26 -31.85
C GLY A 124 -16.19 -0.24 -30.41
N ARG A 125 -17.10 -1.16 -30.08
CA ARG A 125 -17.09 -1.84 -28.78
C ARG A 125 -17.53 -3.28 -28.90
N LYS A 126 -16.86 -4.14 -28.14
CA LYS A 126 -17.26 -5.53 -27.90
C LYS A 126 -17.27 -5.81 -26.41
N VAL A 127 -18.29 -6.51 -25.93
CA VAL A 127 -18.34 -7.02 -24.56
C VAL A 127 -18.47 -8.54 -24.63
N VAL A 128 -17.58 -9.22 -23.92
CA VAL A 128 -17.53 -10.69 -23.86
C VAL A 128 -17.53 -11.12 -22.41
N ALA A 129 -18.27 -12.19 -22.13
CA ALA A 129 -18.20 -12.86 -20.85
C ALA A 129 -17.72 -14.31 -21.03
N PHE A 130 -16.92 -14.79 -20.08
CA PHE A 130 -16.45 -16.17 -20.06
C PHE A 130 -16.20 -16.65 -18.62
N ASP A 131 -16.22 -17.97 -18.44
CA ASP A 131 -15.91 -18.62 -17.17
C ASP A 131 -14.58 -19.36 -17.24
N THR A 132 -13.82 -19.35 -16.15
CA THR A 132 -12.61 -20.17 -16.02
C THR A 132 -12.90 -21.51 -15.33
N SER A 133 -12.12 -22.52 -15.70
CA SER A 133 -12.18 -23.83 -15.04
C SER A 133 -11.70 -23.75 -13.59
N THR A 134 -12.11 -24.70 -12.75
CA THR A 134 -11.68 -24.76 -11.34
C THR A 134 -10.26 -25.31 -11.21
N PRO A 135 -9.51 -24.98 -10.14
CA PRO A 135 -8.17 -25.53 -9.93
C PRO A 135 -8.17 -27.06 -9.92
N LYS A 136 -7.26 -27.68 -10.67
CA LYS A 136 -7.08 -29.14 -10.69
C LYS A 136 -6.58 -29.71 -9.35
N THR A 137 -6.05 -28.85 -8.47
CA THR A 137 -5.46 -29.20 -7.17
C THR A 137 -6.23 -28.55 -6.03
N LYS A 138 -6.24 -29.19 -4.86
CA LYS A 138 -6.82 -28.65 -3.61
C LYS A 138 -5.83 -27.84 -2.76
N LYS A 139 -4.55 -27.78 -3.14
CA LYS A 139 -3.56 -27.00 -2.38
C LYS A 139 -3.90 -25.51 -2.48
N ARG A 140 -4.08 -24.88 -1.32
CA ARG A 140 -4.32 -23.44 -1.19
C ARG A 140 -3.20 -22.74 -0.43
N LEU A 141 -2.94 -21.50 -0.80
CA LEU A 141 -2.19 -20.51 -0.03
C LEU A 141 -3.21 -19.53 0.55
N THR A 142 -3.30 -19.47 1.87
CA THR A 142 -4.18 -18.54 2.60
C THR A 142 -3.35 -17.49 3.31
N VAL A 143 -3.98 -16.35 3.56
CA VAL A 143 -3.37 -15.22 4.25
C VAL A 143 -4.13 -14.97 5.53
N LYS A 144 -3.41 -14.74 6.62
CA LYS A 144 -3.95 -14.22 7.86
C LYS A 144 -3.44 -12.79 8.03
N PHE A 145 -4.36 -11.82 7.95
CA PHE A 145 -4.01 -10.44 8.24
C PHE A 145 -3.92 -10.19 9.74
N GLY A 146 -2.97 -9.35 10.14
CA GLY A 146 -2.79 -8.84 11.48
C GLY A 146 -2.67 -7.31 11.48
N PRO A 147 -2.84 -6.65 12.64
CA PRO A 147 -3.29 -7.22 13.91
C PRO A 147 -4.78 -7.63 13.86
N GLU A 148 -5.40 -7.91 15.00
CA GLU A 148 -6.86 -8.11 15.04
C GLU A 148 -7.61 -6.82 14.65
N ALA A 149 -8.89 -6.95 14.28
CA ALA A 149 -9.71 -5.78 13.97
C ALA A 149 -9.87 -4.92 15.22
N GLY A 150 -9.59 -3.62 15.11
CA GLY A 150 -9.60 -2.75 16.28
C GLY A 150 -9.12 -1.34 16.01
N LYS A 151 -8.88 -0.61 17.10
CA LYS A 151 -8.36 0.76 17.08
C LYS A 151 -6.91 0.77 17.56
N TYR A 152 -6.01 1.30 16.74
CA TYR A 152 -4.57 1.28 16.99
C TYR A 152 -3.96 2.67 16.87
N GLY A 153 -2.73 2.83 17.35
CA GLY A 153 -1.94 4.04 17.13
C GLY A 153 -1.41 4.17 15.72
N VAL A 154 -0.84 5.33 15.41
CA VAL A 154 -0.39 5.71 14.06
C VAL A 154 0.80 4.90 13.54
N GLY A 155 1.52 4.20 14.43
CA GLY A 155 2.69 3.38 14.09
C GLY A 155 2.34 1.94 13.72
N GLN A 156 1.08 1.50 13.83
CA GLN A 156 0.70 0.11 13.65
C GLN A 156 0.90 -0.38 12.20
N PRO A 157 1.83 -1.32 11.91
CA PRO A 157 1.87 -1.95 10.60
C PRO A 157 0.68 -2.92 10.42
N VAL A 158 0.28 -3.12 9.17
CA VAL A 158 -0.57 -4.26 8.78
C VAL A 158 0.36 -5.43 8.48
N THR A 159 0.08 -6.61 9.01
CA THR A 159 0.84 -7.83 8.71
C THR A 159 0.02 -8.79 7.87
N ALA A 160 0.68 -9.58 7.03
CA ALA A 160 0.10 -10.67 6.27
C ALA A 160 0.97 -11.92 6.47
N GLU A 161 0.43 -12.89 7.20
CA GLU A 161 1.07 -14.19 7.42
C GLU A 161 0.52 -15.22 6.42
N LEU A 162 1.40 -15.80 5.63
CA LEU A 162 1.08 -16.83 4.66
C LEU A 162 1.10 -18.20 5.31
N SER A 163 0.11 -19.04 4.98
CA SER A 163 0.07 -20.42 5.51
C SER A 163 1.21 -21.32 5.00
N LYS A 164 1.97 -20.90 3.98
CA LYS A 164 3.11 -21.62 3.41
C LYS A 164 4.21 -20.64 2.96
N PRO A 165 5.49 -21.05 3.01
CA PRO A 165 6.58 -20.20 2.52
C PRO A 165 6.51 -20.05 1.00
N VAL A 166 6.79 -18.84 0.51
CA VAL A 166 6.87 -18.48 -0.91
C VAL A 166 8.25 -17.88 -1.18
N LYS A 167 9.13 -18.69 -1.79
CA LYS A 167 10.52 -18.32 -2.07
C LYS A 167 10.74 -17.73 -3.46
N ASP A 168 9.96 -18.20 -4.43
CA ASP A 168 10.10 -17.79 -5.82
C ASP A 168 9.65 -16.34 -6.03
N LYS A 169 10.43 -15.57 -6.80
CA LYS A 169 10.20 -14.14 -7.00
C LYS A 169 8.90 -13.86 -7.77
N ALA A 170 8.57 -14.67 -8.77
CA ALA A 170 7.34 -14.49 -9.54
C ALA A 170 6.12 -14.82 -8.67
N ALA A 171 6.18 -15.89 -7.89
CA ALA A 171 5.14 -16.24 -6.93
C ALA A 171 4.94 -15.15 -5.86
N ARG A 172 6.03 -14.57 -5.35
CA ARG A 172 5.96 -13.43 -4.42
C ARG A 172 5.31 -12.20 -5.07
N ALA A 173 5.63 -11.88 -6.32
CA ALA A 173 5.01 -10.78 -7.04
C ALA A 173 3.50 -11.00 -7.25
N VAL A 174 3.06 -12.24 -7.51
CA VAL A 174 1.63 -12.59 -7.58
C VAL A 174 0.94 -12.37 -6.23
N VAL A 175 1.53 -12.87 -5.14
CA VAL A 175 1.01 -12.67 -3.78
C VAL A 175 0.87 -11.19 -3.48
N GLU A 176 1.96 -10.44 -3.58
CA GLU A 176 2.00 -9.04 -3.19
C GLU A 176 1.04 -8.17 -4.01
N ARG A 177 0.86 -8.45 -5.31
CA ARG A 177 -0.09 -7.73 -6.17
C ARG A 177 -1.54 -7.96 -5.77
N ALA A 178 -1.84 -9.14 -5.24
CA ALA A 178 -3.17 -9.52 -4.81
C ALA A 178 -3.51 -9.03 -3.40
N LEU A 179 -2.50 -8.73 -2.55
CA LEU A 179 -2.72 -8.11 -1.24
C LEU A 179 -2.91 -6.60 -1.40
N ARG A 180 -4.04 -6.09 -0.93
CA ARG A 180 -4.41 -4.68 -1.02
C ARG A 180 -4.62 -4.10 0.37
N VAL A 181 -4.20 -2.84 0.51
CA VAL A 181 -4.44 -2.04 1.71
C VAL A 181 -4.96 -0.70 1.24
N ASP A 182 -6.23 -0.44 1.51
CA ASP A 182 -6.86 0.84 1.24
C ASP A 182 -6.90 1.65 2.53
N SER A 183 -6.79 2.96 2.40
CA SER A 183 -6.87 3.88 3.52
C SER A 183 -7.73 5.09 3.19
N THR A 184 -8.40 5.63 4.21
CA THR A 184 -9.12 6.88 4.12
C THR A 184 -8.71 7.76 5.31
N PRO A 185 -8.02 8.90 5.08
CA PRO A 185 -7.57 9.41 3.78
C PRO A 185 -6.52 8.50 3.12
N GLU A 186 -6.44 8.56 1.80
CA GLU A 186 -5.51 7.73 1.02
C GLU A 186 -4.06 8.13 1.27
N VAL A 187 -3.21 7.14 1.52
CA VAL A 187 -1.76 7.32 1.68
C VAL A 187 -0.97 6.30 0.87
N GLU A 188 0.17 6.73 0.35
CA GLU A 188 1.13 5.84 -0.30
C GLU A 188 1.73 4.87 0.73
N GLY A 189 1.65 3.57 0.44
CA GLY A 189 2.26 2.53 1.24
C GLY A 189 2.69 1.32 0.41
N ALA A 190 3.49 0.45 1.02
CA ALA A 190 4.08 -0.69 0.35
C ALA A 190 4.22 -1.89 1.27
N TRP A 191 4.06 -3.08 0.70
CA TRP A 191 4.42 -4.35 1.34
C TRP A 191 5.94 -4.53 1.38
N HIS A 192 6.42 -5.19 2.42
CA HIS A 192 7.79 -5.63 2.61
C HIS A 192 7.77 -7.10 3.02
N TRP A 193 8.47 -7.95 2.27
CA TRP A 193 8.67 -9.35 2.65
C TRP A 193 9.70 -9.41 3.78
N VAL A 194 9.24 -9.69 4.99
CA VAL A 194 10.09 -9.86 6.19
C VAL A 194 10.83 -11.20 6.12
N ASP A 195 10.11 -12.24 5.70
CA ASP A 195 10.65 -13.57 5.45
C ASP A 195 9.86 -14.28 4.33
N ASP A 196 9.98 -15.60 4.19
CA ASP A 196 9.26 -16.38 3.15
C ASP A 196 7.74 -16.49 3.39
N LYS A 197 7.26 -16.19 4.59
CA LYS A 197 5.86 -16.31 5.04
C LYS A 197 5.24 -15.00 5.51
N THR A 198 6.04 -14.03 5.90
CA THR A 198 5.54 -12.83 6.59
C THR A 198 5.78 -11.61 5.73
N LEU A 199 4.73 -10.84 5.49
CA LEU A 199 4.82 -9.50 4.92
C LEU A 199 4.30 -8.47 5.91
N HIS A 200 4.95 -7.33 5.97
CA HIS A 200 4.46 -6.15 6.66
C HIS A 200 4.12 -5.06 5.64
N TYR A 201 3.07 -4.29 5.90
CA TYR A 201 2.69 -3.11 5.12
C TYR A 201 2.66 -1.89 6.04
N ARG A 202 3.26 -0.81 5.56
CA ARG A 202 3.11 0.51 6.16
C ARG A 202 3.11 1.60 5.08
N PRO A 203 2.50 2.77 5.37
CA PRO A 203 2.69 3.96 4.57
C PRO A 203 4.12 4.50 4.70
N LYS A 204 4.46 5.42 3.80
CA LYS A 204 5.76 6.11 3.80
C LYS A 204 6.03 6.80 5.14
N GLU A 205 5.05 7.58 5.58
CA GLU A 205 4.97 8.20 6.90
C GLU A 205 4.01 7.41 7.80
N TYR A 206 3.93 7.73 9.10
CA TYR A 206 2.92 7.13 9.99
C TYR A 206 1.49 7.30 9.44
N TRP A 207 0.60 6.38 9.82
CA TRP A 207 -0.81 6.49 9.43
C TRP A 207 -1.40 7.84 9.84
N PRO A 208 -2.27 8.43 9.00
CA PRO A 208 -3.03 9.61 9.40
C PRO A 208 -3.88 9.31 10.64
N ALA A 209 -3.95 10.27 11.57
CA ALA A 209 -4.84 10.15 12.71
C ALA A 209 -6.29 10.00 12.23
N HIS A 210 -7.08 9.18 12.93
CA HIS A 210 -8.48 8.89 12.58
C HIS A 210 -8.70 8.20 11.23
N ALA A 211 -7.64 7.68 10.59
CA ALA A 211 -7.77 6.93 9.36
C ALA A 211 -8.56 5.62 9.55
N THR A 212 -9.26 5.20 8.50
CA THR A 212 -9.75 3.83 8.37
C THR A 212 -8.83 3.09 7.41
N VAL A 213 -8.39 1.89 7.77
CA VAL A 213 -7.51 1.04 6.95
C VAL A 213 -8.21 -0.28 6.68
N LEU A 214 -8.29 -0.71 5.42
CA LEU A 214 -8.87 -1.98 4.99
C LEU A 214 -7.80 -2.80 4.28
N ALA A 215 -7.35 -3.88 4.93
CA ALA A 215 -6.51 -4.88 4.29
C ALA A 215 -7.38 -6.02 3.75
N HIS A 216 -7.22 -6.34 2.48
CA HIS A 216 -7.97 -7.40 1.81
C HIS A 216 -7.09 -8.13 0.78
N SER A 217 -7.53 -9.30 0.34
CA SER A 217 -6.75 -10.17 -0.55
C SER A 217 -7.59 -10.65 -1.72
N ASN A 218 -7.08 -10.45 -2.91
CA ASN A 218 -7.67 -10.89 -4.17
C ASN A 218 -7.00 -12.17 -4.69
N LEU A 219 -6.40 -12.95 -3.79
CA LEU A 219 -5.69 -14.20 -4.10
C LEU A 219 -6.62 -15.36 -4.40
N ALA A 220 -7.88 -15.33 -3.96
CA ALA A 220 -8.80 -16.43 -4.14
C ALA A 220 -8.86 -16.85 -5.63
N GLY A 221 -8.55 -18.11 -5.89
CA GLY A 221 -8.53 -18.67 -7.23
C GLY A 221 -7.36 -18.21 -8.11
N VAL A 222 -6.41 -17.38 -7.65
CA VAL A 222 -5.22 -16.98 -8.41
C VAL A 222 -4.15 -18.06 -8.35
N LYS A 223 -3.52 -18.38 -9.47
CA LYS A 223 -2.34 -19.26 -9.47
C LYS A 223 -1.14 -18.51 -8.88
N VAL A 224 -0.63 -18.99 -7.74
CA VAL A 224 0.56 -18.42 -7.09
C VAL A 224 1.83 -19.12 -7.56
N ALA A 225 1.79 -20.45 -7.67
CA ALA A 225 2.89 -21.26 -8.16
C ALA A 225 2.36 -22.55 -8.80
N GLU A 226 3.24 -23.40 -9.32
CA GLU A 226 2.83 -24.70 -9.85
C GLU A 226 2.05 -25.49 -8.79
N ARG A 227 0.82 -25.87 -9.12
CA ARG A 227 -0.10 -26.59 -8.23
C ARG A 227 -0.39 -25.88 -6.89
N LEU A 228 -0.19 -24.56 -6.80
CA LEU A 228 -0.53 -23.75 -5.63
C LEU A 228 -1.40 -22.57 -6.04
N TRP A 229 -2.61 -22.51 -5.48
CA TRP A 229 -3.60 -21.50 -5.78
C TRP A 229 -3.90 -20.69 -4.53
N GLY A 230 -4.21 -19.41 -4.66
CA GLY A 230 -4.66 -18.62 -3.53
C GLY A 230 -6.05 -19.07 -3.05
N GLY A 231 -6.24 -19.02 -1.74
CA GLY A 231 -7.50 -19.31 -1.07
C GLY A 231 -8.15 -18.03 -0.54
N ASP A 232 -9.38 -18.20 -0.04
CA ASP A 232 -10.12 -17.11 0.58
C ASP A 232 -9.38 -16.58 1.81
N THR A 233 -9.55 -15.29 2.05
CA THR A 233 -8.89 -14.55 3.12
C THR A 233 -9.92 -13.65 3.78
N LYS A 234 -10.01 -13.69 5.10
CA LYS A 234 -10.86 -12.76 5.85
C LYS A 234 -10.24 -11.35 5.77
N PRO A 235 -10.99 -10.33 5.32
CA PRO A 235 -10.48 -8.96 5.31
C PRO A 235 -10.30 -8.45 6.75
N LEU A 236 -9.39 -7.48 6.91
CA LEU A 236 -9.09 -6.83 8.17
C LEU A 236 -9.39 -5.34 8.06
N LYS A 237 -10.22 -4.83 8.97
CA LYS A 237 -10.49 -3.40 9.11
C LYS A 237 -9.85 -2.89 10.40
N LEU A 238 -9.04 -1.84 10.27
CA LEU A 238 -8.45 -1.12 11.39
C LEU A 238 -8.97 0.32 11.40
N THR A 239 -8.97 0.93 12.58
CA THR A 239 -9.14 2.37 12.75
C THR A 239 -7.94 2.94 13.49
N ILE A 240 -7.52 4.14 13.11
CA ILE A 240 -6.35 4.79 13.69
C ILE A 240 -6.80 5.82 14.73
N GLY A 241 -6.12 5.86 15.86
CA GLY A 241 -6.38 6.80 16.95
C GLY A 241 -5.83 8.19 16.70
N ASP A 242 -5.75 8.95 17.79
CA ASP A 242 -4.90 10.14 17.83
C ASP A 242 -3.44 9.76 17.57
N ARG A 243 -2.66 10.71 17.06
CA ARG A 243 -1.22 10.55 16.93
C ARG A 243 -0.57 10.71 18.30
N VAL A 244 -0.20 9.60 18.94
CA VAL A 244 0.57 9.62 20.20
C VAL A 244 1.99 9.12 19.94
N ILE A 245 2.97 9.95 20.28
CA ILE A 245 4.40 9.67 20.14
C ILE A 245 5.08 10.05 21.44
N ALA A 246 5.74 9.10 22.09
CA ALA A 246 6.60 9.34 23.23
C ALA A 246 8.06 9.31 22.78
N VAL A 247 8.81 10.37 23.07
CA VAL A 247 10.23 10.47 22.74
C VAL A 247 11.02 10.42 24.04
N THR A 248 11.75 9.33 24.25
CA THR A 248 12.70 9.17 25.35
C THR A 248 14.07 9.62 24.87
N ASP A 249 14.63 10.62 25.54
CA ASP A 249 16.03 10.98 25.38
C ASP A 249 16.82 10.39 26.56
N ALA A 250 17.65 9.39 26.25
CA ALA A 250 18.37 8.61 27.26
C ALA A 250 19.55 9.37 27.90
N ALA A 251 20.06 10.41 27.24
CA ALA A 251 21.17 11.24 27.73
C ALA A 251 20.67 12.34 28.69
N SER A 252 19.49 12.90 28.41
CA SER A 252 18.84 13.89 29.29
C SER A 252 17.90 13.27 30.34
N HIS A 253 17.72 11.94 30.30
CA HIS A 253 16.88 11.20 31.23
C HIS A 253 15.41 11.69 31.28
N SER A 254 14.89 12.15 30.14
CA SER A 254 13.53 12.70 30.02
C SER A 254 12.75 11.99 28.91
N MET A 255 11.45 11.83 29.12
CA MET A 255 10.49 11.43 28.09
C MET A 255 9.49 12.54 27.83
N THR A 256 9.45 13.05 26.61
CA THR A 256 8.40 13.97 26.16
C THR A 256 7.31 13.22 25.42
N VAL A 257 6.06 13.37 25.85
CA VAL A 257 4.90 12.72 25.20
C VAL A 257 4.11 13.73 24.40
N TYR A 258 3.91 13.42 23.12
CA TYR A 258 3.19 14.24 22.17
C TYR A 258 1.86 13.59 21.82
N LYS A 259 0.80 14.40 21.78
CA LYS A 259 -0.49 14.03 21.20
C LYS A 259 -0.87 15.03 20.11
N ASN A 260 -1.10 14.53 18.89
CA ASN A 260 -1.40 15.34 17.72
C ASN A 260 -0.39 16.51 17.55
N ASN A 261 0.90 16.18 17.70
CA ASN A 261 2.06 17.09 17.63
C ASN A 261 2.13 18.18 18.71
N LYS A 262 1.33 18.08 19.78
CA LYS A 262 1.43 18.95 20.96
C LYS A 262 2.01 18.18 22.13
N VAL A 263 2.94 18.78 22.87
CA VAL A 263 3.42 18.22 24.14
C VAL A 263 2.25 18.16 25.11
N ILE A 264 2.02 16.98 25.69
CA ILE A 264 0.99 16.77 26.71
C ILE A 264 1.57 16.39 28.07
N ASN A 265 2.83 15.93 28.10
CA ASN A 265 3.56 15.68 29.33
C ASN A 265 5.07 15.59 29.07
N GLU A 266 5.85 15.82 30.10
CA GLU A 266 7.29 15.57 30.16
C GLU A 266 7.60 14.84 31.47
N ILE A 267 8.23 13.66 31.36
CA ILE A 267 8.34 12.68 32.45
C ILE A 267 9.83 12.42 32.72
N PRO A 268 10.31 12.56 33.97
CA PRO A 268 11.64 12.10 34.33
C PRO A 268 11.70 10.57 34.25
N VAL A 269 12.71 10.04 33.59
CA VAL A 269 12.86 8.59 33.37
C VAL A 269 14.27 8.11 33.72
N THR A 270 14.41 6.81 33.91
CA THR A 270 15.69 6.10 33.82
C THR A 270 15.62 5.13 32.64
N THR A 271 16.70 5.00 31.88
CA THR A 271 16.84 3.96 30.84
C THR A 271 17.90 2.92 31.21
N GLY A 272 18.33 2.11 30.25
CA GLY A 272 19.32 1.04 30.43
C GLY A 272 20.71 1.55 30.84
N LYS A 273 21.30 0.95 31.87
CA LYS A 273 22.67 1.21 32.34
C LYS A 273 23.72 0.65 31.36
N PRO A 274 25.02 0.99 31.52
CA PRO A 274 26.08 0.38 30.72
C PRO A 274 26.04 -1.15 30.73
N GLY A 275 26.15 -1.78 29.57
CA GLY A 275 25.98 -3.23 29.33
C GLY A 275 24.52 -3.68 29.12
N PHE A 276 23.54 -2.82 29.36
CA PHE A 276 22.10 -3.05 29.16
C PHE A 276 21.41 -1.84 28.55
N GLU A 277 22.13 -1.09 27.73
CA GLU A 277 21.69 0.18 27.18
C GLU A 277 20.40 0.00 26.37
N THR A 278 19.43 0.89 26.58
CA THR A 278 18.15 0.82 25.87
C THR A 278 18.35 1.06 24.39
N ARG A 279 17.76 0.23 23.52
CA ARG A 279 17.92 0.39 22.07
C ARG A 279 17.38 1.73 21.59
N ASN A 280 18.14 2.40 20.72
CA ASN A 280 17.71 3.60 20.01
C ASN A 280 16.65 3.28 18.94
N GLY A 281 15.95 4.30 18.46
CA GLY A 281 15.04 4.19 17.34
C GLY A 281 13.57 4.05 17.74
N VAL A 282 12.75 3.78 16.74
CA VAL A 282 11.29 3.71 16.82
C VAL A 282 10.84 2.32 17.24
N LYS A 283 9.96 2.26 18.23
CA LYS A 283 9.32 1.03 18.72
C LYS A 283 7.81 1.27 18.74
N VAL A 284 7.04 0.36 18.15
CA VAL A 284 5.58 0.43 18.23
C VAL A 284 5.12 -0.32 19.48
N VAL A 285 4.22 0.26 20.24
CA VAL A 285 3.63 -0.38 21.42
C VAL A 285 2.95 -1.69 21.00
N LEU A 286 3.39 -2.79 21.59
CA LEU A 286 2.93 -4.15 21.26
C LEU A 286 1.76 -4.59 22.15
N GLY A 287 1.77 -4.13 23.40
CA GLY A 287 0.88 -4.62 24.43
C GLY A 287 0.91 -3.72 25.65
N LYS A 288 -0.10 -3.89 26.49
CA LYS A 288 -0.24 -3.18 27.75
C LYS A 288 -0.74 -4.15 28.80
N GLU A 289 -0.01 -4.24 29.89
CA GLU A 289 -0.26 -5.16 30.98
C GLU A 289 -0.24 -4.36 32.29
N TYR A 290 -1.35 -4.35 33.03
CA TYR A 290 -1.38 -3.68 34.33
C TYR A 290 -0.36 -4.27 35.29
N PHE A 291 -0.10 -5.57 35.20
CA PHE A 291 0.88 -6.28 36.02
C PHE A 291 1.69 -7.24 35.16
N VAL A 292 3.01 -7.21 35.33
CA VAL A 292 3.97 -8.16 34.74
C VAL A 292 4.98 -8.56 35.81
N ARG A 293 5.18 -9.86 36.01
CA ARG A 293 6.35 -10.36 36.76
C ARG A 293 7.55 -10.44 35.80
N MET A 294 8.43 -9.45 35.85
CA MET A 294 9.60 -9.39 34.98
C MET A 294 10.76 -10.16 35.60
N ARG A 295 11.27 -11.18 34.91
CA ARG A 295 12.40 -12.01 35.35
C ARG A 295 13.57 -11.89 34.39
N GLY A 296 14.76 -11.55 34.89
CA GLY A 296 15.98 -11.45 34.07
C GLY A 296 16.31 -12.75 33.33
N THR A 297 16.02 -13.89 33.94
CA THR A 297 16.22 -15.22 33.33
C THR A 297 15.39 -15.43 32.05
N SER A 298 14.24 -14.74 31.91
CA SER A 298 13.42 -14.82 30.69
C SER A 298 14.06 -14.15 29.47
N ILE A 299 15.08 -13.31 29.69
CA ILE A 299 15.83 -12.60 28.65
C ILE A 299 17.32 -12.96 28.66
N GLY A 300 17.70 -14.06 29.33
CA GLY A 300 19.06 -14.60 29.30
C GLY A 300 20.01 -14.06 30.38
N ILE A 301 19.53 -13.26 31.34
CA ILE A 301 20.36 -12.86 32.49
C ILE A 301 20.45 -14.03 33.47
N ALA A 302 21.67 -14.46 33.78
CA ALA A 302 21.93 -15.60 34.66
C ALA A 302 21.34 -15.39 36.06
N GLU A 303 20.77 -16.46 36.62
CA GLU A 303 20.30 -16.47 38.00
C GLU A 303 21.49 -16.29 38.96
N GLY A 304 21.31 -15.47 39.99
CA GLY A 304 22.36 -15.19 40.99
C GLY A 304 23.49 -14.26 40.52
N SER A 305 23.45 -13.76 39.28
CA SER A 305 24.36 -12.69 38.85
C SER A 305 24.05 -11.37 39.55
N SER A 306 24.99 -10.42 39.52
CA SER A 306 24.77 -9.05 40.02
C SER A 306 23.64 -8.30 39.33
N ASP A 307 23.25 -8.74 38.12
CA ASP A 307 22.19 -8.14 37.30
C ASP A 307 20.88 -8.91 37.38
N SER A 308 20.83 -10.00 38.17
CA SER A 308 19.65 -10.83 38.30
C SER A 308 18.49 -10.05 38.93
N TYR A 309 17.29 -10.22 38.40
CA TYR A 309 16.08 -9.59 38.93
C TYR A 309 14.84 -10.47 38.74
N ASP A 310 13.90 -10.33 39.69
CA ASP A 310 12.54 -10.88 39.65
C ASP A 310 11.62 -9.85 40.30
N LEU A 311 10.94 -9.05 39.48
CA LEU A 311 10.26 -7.85 39.93
C LEU A 311 8.76 -7.90 39.61
N PRO A 312 7.88 -7.56 40.58
CA PRO A 312 6.49 -7.23 40.30
C PRO A 312 6.40 -5.82 39.71
N VAL A 313 6.09 -5.72 38.42
CA VAL A 313 6.04 -4.46 37.68
C VAL A 313 4.60 -4.11 37.32
N TYR A 314 4.21 -2.85 37.56
CA TYR A 314 2.88 -2.35 37.26
C TYR A 314 2.89 -1.33 36.12
N TYR A 315 1.72 -1.14 35.49
CA TYR A 315 1.50 -0.21 34.38
C TYR A 315 2.51 -0.41 33.25
N ALA A 316 2.73 -1.66 32.86
CA ALA A 316 3.75 -2.03 31.90
C ALA A 316 3.22 -1.88 30.46
N THR A 317 3.91 -1.08 29.66
CA THR A 317 3.66 -0.94 28.22
C THR A 317 4.80 -1.60 27.46
N ARG A 318 4.50 -2.70 26.77
CA ARG A 318 5.50 -3.50 26.04
C ARG A 318 5.88 -2.86 24.71
N VAL A 319 7.17 -2.75 24.43
CA VAL A 319 7.67 -2.18 23.17
C VAL A 319 8.58 -3.10 22.36
N THR A 320 9.12 -4.16 22.96
CA THR A 320 9.86 -5.22 22.24
C THR A 320 9.47 -6.63 22.72
N TRP A 321 9.71 -7.63 21.88
CA TRP A 321 9.53 -9.03 22.28
C TRP A 321 10.64 -9.50 23.23
N SER A 322 11.85 -8.95 23.09
CA SER A 322 13.03 -9.19 23.93
C SER A 322 12.91 -8.60 25.34
N GLY A 323 11.82 -7.92 25.67
CA GLY A 323 11.49 -7.55 27.05
C GLY A 323 11.78 -6.10 27.45
N GLU A 324 11.88 -5.15 26.51
CA GLU A 324 11.86 -3.73 26.85
C GLU A 324 10.41 -3.24 27.05
N TYR A 325 10.20 -2.52 28.15
CA TYR A 325 8.92 -1.92 28.54
C TYR A 325 9.10 -0.46 28.96
N VAL A 326 8.01 0.30 28.91
CA VAL A 326 7.82 1.55 29.67
C VAL A 326 6.94 1.24 30.87
N HIS A 327 7.41 1.49 32.10
CA HIS A 327 6.70 0.99 33.30
C HIS A 327 7.01 1.74 34.60
N ALA A 328 6.23 1.42 35.66
CA ALA A 328 6.46 1.91 37.01
C ALA A 328 7.73 1.29 37.62
N ALA A 329 8.62 2.13 38.14
CA ALA A 329 9.87 1.75 38.79
C ALA A 329 10.05 2.52 40.12
N PRO A 330 9.19 2.30 41.13
CA PRO A 330 9.27 3.03 42.40
C PRO A 330 10.63 2.89 43.12
N TRP A 331 11.34 1.79 42.87
CA TRP A 331 12.68 1.53 43.40
C TRP A 331 13.79 2.41 42.81
N SER A 332 13.55 3.12 41.70
CA SER A 332 14.55 3.94 41.01
C SER A 332 14.19 5.43 40.94
N THR A 333 13.25 5.91 41.76
CA THR A 333 12.79 7.30 41.77
C THR A 333 13.93 8.31 41.97
N GLY A 334 14.95 7.98 42.75
CA GLY A 334 16.16 8.83 42.91
C GLY A 334 17.08 8.90 41.67
N SER A 335 16.91 8.01 40.70
CA SER A 335 17.68 8.00 39.44
C SER A 335 16.91 8.60 38.26
N GLN A 336 15.58 8.65 38.32
CA GLN A 336 14.75 9.16 37.24
C GLN A 336 15.02 10.65 37.01
N GLY A 337 15.36 11.02 35.78
CA GLY A 337 15.80 12.38 35.45
C GLY A 337 17.29 12.67 35.73
N TYR A 338 18.07 11.68 36.16
CA TYR A 338 19.48 11.90 36.54
C TYR A 338 20.47 10.80 36.10
N ALA A 339 20.05 9.54 36.08
CA ALA A 339 20.93 8.41 35.76
C ALA A 339 20.18 7.22 35.15
N ASN A 340 20.89 6.44 34.34
CA ASN A 340 20.39 5.21 33.74
C ASN A 340 20.79 3.99 34.57
N VAL A 341 19.81 3.33 35.20
CA VAL A 341 20.03 2.23 36.15
C VAL A 341 19.26 0.94 35.82
N SER A 342 18.46 0.91 34.74
CA SER A 342 17.66 -0.26 34.39
C SER A 342 18.43 -1.29 33.54
N HIS A 343 17.80 -2.42 33.24
CA HIS A 343 18.29 -3.44 32.30
C HIS A 343 17.73 -3.28 30.87
N GLY A 344 17.38 -2.05 30.48
CA GLY A 344 16.94 -1.70 29.12
C GLY A 344 15.52 -1.13 29.05
N CYS A 345 14.71 -1.30 30.10
CA CYS A 345 13.40 -0.67 30.20
C CYS A 345 13.50 0.86 30.35
N THR A 346 12.41 1.55 30.07
CA THR A 346 12.22 2.95 30.49
C THR A 346 11.38 2.98 31.76
N GLY A 347 12.03 3.24 32.89
CA GLY A 347 11.39 3.30 34.21
C GLY A 347 11.02 4.73 34.60
N MET A 348 9.88 4.90 35.25
CA MET A 348 9.38 6.19 35.76
C MET A 348 8.64 6.02 37.10
N SER A 349 8.17 7.11 37.68
CA SER A 349 7.37 7.06 38.90
C SER A 349 6.09 6.25 38.68
N THR A 350 5.49 5.70 39.73
CA THR A 350 4.24 4.94 39.59
C THR A 350 3.10 5.80 39.03
N GLY A 351 3.01 7.08 39.44
CA GLY A 351 2.01 8.01 38.93
C GLY A 351 2.21 8.34 37.45
N ASP A 352 3.45 8.56 37.01
CA ASP A 352 3.75 8.80 35.60
C ASP A 352 3.52 7.56 34.74
N ALA A 353 3.85 6.38 35.26
CA ALA A 353 3.59 5.12 34.57
C ALA A 353 2.10 4.86 34.40
N GLU A 354 1.29 5.12 35.42
CA GLU A 354 -0.17 5.07 35.31
C GLU A 354 -0.70 6.05 34.27
N TRP A 355 -0.23 7.30 34.32
CA TRP A 355 -0.62 8.32 33.35
C TRP A 355 -0.24 7.89 31.92
N PHE A 356 1.01 7.43 31.72
CA PHE A 356 1.51 6.99 30.43
C PHE A 356 0.72 5.80 29.91
N PHE A 357 0.51 4.80 30.77
CA PHE A 357 -0.30 3.64 30.47
C PHE A 357 -1.69 4.06 30.02
N ASN A 358 -2.33 5.04 30.65
CA ASN A 358 -3.65 5.51 30.22
C ASN A 358 -3.62 6.37 28.94
N ALA A 359 -2.52 7.09 28.69
CA ALA A 359 -2.38 7.97 27.53
C ALA A 359 -2.12 7.21 26.22
N VAL A 360 -1.45 6.05 26.28
CA VAL A 360 -1.04 5.27 25.10
C VAL A 360 -1.92 4.06 24.80
N ARG A 361 -1.85 3.55 23.57
CA ARG A 361 -2.49 2.32 23.10
C ARG A 361 -1.52 1.49 22.25
N VAL A 362 -1.89 0.23 22.00
CA VAL A 362 -1.20 -0.62 21.02
C VAL A 362 -1.16 0.07 19.66
N GLY A 363 0.01 0.09 19.02
CA GLY A 363 0.22 0.82 17.78
C GLY A 363 0.76 2.25 17.95
N ASP A 364 0.75 2.83 19.15
CA ASP A 364 1.39 4.12 19.40
C ASP A 364 2.91 3.98 19.34
N VAL A 365 3.62 5.11 19.23
CA VAL A 365 5.07 5.12 19.01
C VAL A 365 5.81 5.51 20.27
N VAL A 366 6.82 4.72 20.63
CA VAL A 366 7.88 5.08 21.57
C VAL A 366 9.18 5.17 20.79
N LYS A 367 9.81 6.34 20.77
CA LYS A 367 11.09 6.56 20.12
C LYS A 367 12.16 6.83 21.17
N VAL A 368 13.26 6.09 21.13
CA VAL A 368 14.42 6.35 21.97
C VAL A 368 15.50 7.05 21.14
N VAL A 369 16.13 8.06 21.71
CA VAL A 369 17.27 8.78 21.12
C VAL A 369 18.38 8.95 22.16
N ASN A 370 19.59 9.21 21.68
CA ASN A 370 20.75 9.54 22.51
C ASN A 370 21.07 8.50 23.59
N SER A 371 20.77 7.23 23.32
CA SER A 371 21.26 6.10 24.12
C SER A 371 22.59 5.61 23.56
N ASP A 372 23.45 5.05 24.41
CA ASP A 372 24.66 4.34 23.97
C ASP A 372 24.34 2.94 23.41
N GLY A 373 23.07 2.51 23.47
CA GLY A 373 22.61 1.21 22.97
C GLY A 373 22.46 1.12 21.45
N GLU A 374 22.37 -0.11 20.96
CA GLU A 374 22.20 -0.39 19.53
C GLU A 374 20.89 0.19 18.97
N THR A 375 20.78 0.28 17.64
CA THR A 375 19.52 0.65 16.99
C THR A 375 18.54 -0.53 17.04
N MET A 376 17.27 -0.23 17.28
CA MET A 376 16.17 -1.19 17.24
C MET A 376 16.15 -1.97 15.92
N ASP A 377 16.16 -3.29 16.02
CA ASP A 377 16.04 -4.19 14.89
C ASP A 377 14.74 -3.89 14.11
N PRO A 378 14.78 -3.83 12.77
CA PRO A 378 13.58 -3.63 11.98
C PRO A 378 12.50 -4.69 12.18
N PHE A 379 12.91 -5.94 12.39
CA PHE A 379 12.05 -7.11 12.45
C PHE A 379 12.54 -8.10 13.52
N GLY A 380 11.69 -9.05 13.91
CA GLY A 380 12.06 -10.15 14.81
C GLY A 380 12.08 -9.80 16.30
N ASN A 381 12.01 -8.51 16.65
CA ASN A 381 11.97 -8.05 18.05
C ASN A 381 10.77 -7.13 18.36
N GLY A 382 9.65 -7.31 17.68
CA GLY A 382 8.52 -6.40 17.67
C GLY A 382 8.43 -5.68 16.33
N PHE A 383 7.82 -4.50 16.33
CA PHE A 383 7.66 -3.68 15.13
C PHE A 383 8.68 -2.54 15.11
N GLY A 384 9.86 -2.85 14.55
CA GLY A 384 10.90 -1.87 14.25
C GLY A 384 10.82 -1.35 12.81
N ASP A 385 9.72 -1.59 12.10
CA ASP A 385 9.49 -1.32 10.68
C ASP A 385 9.88 0.10 10.24
N TRP A 386 9.70 1.06 11.16
CA TRP A 386 9.96 2.48 10.96
C TRP A 386 11.45 2.86 11.08
N ASN A 387 12.31 1.96 11.56
CA ASN A 387 13.76 2.12 11.56
C ASN A 387 14.38 1.83 10.18
N LEU A 388 13.62 1.22 9.26
CA LEU A 388 13.98 1.15 7.85
C LEU A 388 13.44 2.37 7.11
N GLY A 389 14.33 3.26 6.68
CA GLY A 389 13.97 4.38 5.82
C GLY A 389 13.25 3.91 4.54
N TRP A 390 12.32 4.73 4.02
CA TRP A 390 11.39 4.36 2.95
C TRP A 390 12.04 3.72 1.71
N LYS A 391 13.18 4.25 1.26
CA LYS A 391 13.94 3.68 0.14
C LYS A 391 14.42 2.25 0.41
N LYS A 392 14.82 1.94 1.65
CA LYS A 392 15.18 0.57 2.07
C LYS A 392 13.95 -0.30 2.24
N TRP A 393 12.86 0.24 2.80
CA TRP A 393 11.58 -0.45 2.91
C TRP A 393 11.10 -1.00 1.56
N ARG A 394 11.08 -0.15 0.53
CA ARG A 394 10.67 -0.54 -0.83
C ARG A 394 11.55 -1.61 -1.50
N LYS A 395 12.79 -1.80 -1.05
CA LYS A 395 13.64 -2.90 -1.58
C LYS A 395 13.17 -4.29 -1.15
N GLY A 396 12.37 -4.39 -0.09
CA GLY A 396 11.76 -5.64 0.34
C GLY A 396 10.45 -5.97 -0.38
N SER A 397 9.92 -5.06 -1.21
CA SER A 397 8.79 -5.31 -2.10
C SER A 397 9.25 -6.11 -3.33
N SER A 398 8.47 -7.10 -3.74
CA SER A 398 8.70 -7.83 -5.00
C SER A 398 8.21 -7.05 -6.22
N LEU A 399 7.42 -5.99 -6.03
CA LEU A 399 6.86 -5.15 -7.10
C LEU A 399 7.62 -3.82 -7.29
N LEU A 400 8.15 -3.25 -6.21
CA LEU A 400 8.78 -1.93 -6.20
C LEU A 400 10.31 -1.97 -6.15
N LYS A 401 10.91 -3.15 -5.99
CA LYS A 401 12.37 -3.26 -5.94
C LYS A 401 12.98 -2.82 -7.27
N GLY A 402 13.77 -1.74 -7.20
CA GLY A 402 14.44 -1.16 -8.37
C GLY A 402 13.61 -0.09 -9.09
N THR A 403 12.38 0.19 -8.65
CA THR A 403 11.57 1.28 -9.23
C THR A 403 11.83 2.62 -8.52
N PRO A 404 11.77 3.77 -9.21
CA PRO A 404 11.92 5.10 -8.60
C PRO A 404 10.86 5.42 -7.53
N ASP A 405 11.11 6.39 -6.66
CA ASP A 405 10.11 6.92 -5.70
C ASP A 405 9.22 7.94 -6.36
N GLY A 406 7.93 7.62 -6.46
CA GLY A 406 6.92 8.44 -7.12
C GLY A 406 6.72 8.15 -8.61
N PRO A 407 5.72 8.80 -9.23
CA PRO A 407 5.38 8.63 -10.63
C PRO A 407 6.58 8.96 -11.52
N SER A 408 6.81 8.13 -12.54
CA SER A 408 7.79 8.43 -13.59
C SER A 408 7.46 9.76 -14.27
N ALA A 409 8.42 10.37 -14.97
CA ALA A 409 8.15 11.56 -15.77
C ALA A 409 6.94 11.35 -16.72
N THR A 410 6.82 10.14 -17.26
CA THR A 410 5.70 9.68 -18.10
C THR A 410 4.37 9.63 -17.34
N ASP A 411 4.36 9.15 -16.10
CA ASP A 411 3.15 9.09 -15.26
C ASP A 411 2.70 10.49 -14.82
N ARG A 412 3.63 11.41 -14.56
CA ARG A 412 3.31 12.81 -14.26
C ARG A 412 2.73 13.54 -15.46
N ALA A 413 3.21 13.24 -16.67
CA ALA A 413 2.66 13.79 -17.91
C ALA A 413 1.25 13.25 -18.22
N ARG A 414 0.96 11.98 -17.91
CA ARG A 414 -0.38 11.40 -18.08
C ARG A 414 -1.42 11.93 -17.09
N LEU A 415 -1.01 12.33 -15.90
CA LEU A 415 -1.90 12.87 -14.86
C LEU A 415 -2.20 14.37 -15.02
N ARG A 416 -1.57 15.04 -15.99
CA ARG A 416 -1.86 16.44 -16.36
C ARG A 416 -2.02 16.53 -17.87
N PRO A 417 -3.23 16.37 -18.43
CA PRO A 417 -3.48 16.92 -19.76
C PRO A 417 -3.34 18.44 -19.64
N GLU A 418 -2.19 18.97 -20.08
CA GLU A 418 -2.10 20.40 -20.38
C GLU A 418 -3.11 20.68 -21.49
N SER A 419 -4.12 21.48 -21.14
CA SER A 419 -5.04 22.04 -22.12
C SER A 419 -4.23 23.03 -22.95
N VAL A 420 -4.14 22.78 -24.26
CA VAL A 420 -3.68 23.78 -25.23
C VAL A 420 -4.82 24.76 -25.50
#